data_AF-A0AAV4BCT2-F1
#
_entry.id   AF-A0AAV4BCT2-F1
#
_cell.length_a   1.000
_cell.length_b   1.000
_cell.length_c   1.000
_cell.angle_alpha   90.00
_cell.angle_beta   90.00
_cell.angle_gamma   90.00
#
_symmetry.space_group_name_H-M   'P 1'
#
loop_
_entity.id
_entity.type
_entity.pdbx_description
1 polymer ?
#
loop_
_entity_poly.entity_id
_entity_poly.type
_entity_poly.pdbx_seq_one_letter_code
_entity_poly.pdbx_strand_id
1 'polypeptide(L)'
;MEKVASDFDVTMGSFDDAETCLRTGTHKPYKKPNANIKYINKEINYLPSIKRNRTKSIAICLSNNSHNAEIFQQAAEKYQEALTGGGYKQQLRYTPAHKTLTHAGASRTNTNLKDNSQAEKRPTQ
;
A
#
# COMPACT_ATOMS: atom_id res chain seq x y z
N MET A 1 -10.06 9.49 -45.40
CA MET A 1 -8.75 9.55 -44.72
C MET A 1 -8.94 8.92 -43.35
N GLU A 2 -8.69 7.62 -43.24
CA GLU A 2 -8.79 6.88 -41.98
C GLU A 2 -7.39 6.82 -41.38
N LYS A 3 -7.24 7.43 -40.20
CA LYS A 3 -5.95 7.50 -39.49
C LYS A 3 -5.75 6.14 -38.81
N VAL A 4 -5.12 5.20 -39.51
CA VAL A 4 -4.63 3.96 -38.91
C VAL A 4 -3.57 4.36 -37.89
N ALA A 5 -3.95 4.38 -36.61
CA ALA A 5 -2.99 4.49 -35.53
C ALA A 5 -2.18 3.19 -35.56
N SER A 6 -0.94 3.28 -36.05
CA SER A 6 0.04 2.21 -35.95
C SER A 6 0.18 1.85 -34.47
N ASP A 7 -0.31 0.67 -34.09
CA ASP A 7 -0.12 0.06 -32.78
C ASP A 7 1.38 -0.23 -32.59
N PHE A 8 2.14 0.80 -32.24
CA PHE A 8 3.54 0.67 -31.86
C PHE A 8 3.63 -0.17 -30.59
N ASP A 9 4.38 -1.26 -30.69
CA ASP A 9 4.65 -2.25 -29.65
C ASP A 9 4.64 -1.67 -28.23
N VAL A 10 3.62 -2.03 -27.46
CA VAL A 10 3.61 -1.78 -26.02
C VAL A 10 4.61 -2.74 -25.39
N THR A 11 5.85 -2.31 -25.23
CA THR A 11 6.86 -3.07 -24.51
C THR A 11 6.49 -3.13 -23.03
N MET A 12 5.73 -4.15 -22.64
CA MET A 12 5.36 -4.45 -21.27
C MET A 12 6.44 -5.35 -20.66
N GLY A 13 7.16 -4.83 -19.66
CA GLY A 13 8.17 -5.58 -18.93
C GLY A 13 7.68 -5.94 -17.53
N SER A 14 8.01 -7.16 -17.08
CA SER A 14 7.82 -7.59 -15.68
C SER A 14 9.18 -7.69 -14.98
N PHE A 15 9.37 -6.94 -13.91
CA PHE A 15 10.53 -7.04 -13.00
C PHE A 15 10.02 -6.83 -11.57
N ASP A 16 10.50 -7.62 -10.61
CA ASP A 16 10.14 -7.55 -9.18
C ASP A 16 8.62 -7.38 -8.88
N ASP A 17 7.80 -8.35 -9.34
CA ASP A 17 6.35 -8.41 -9.07
C ASP A 17 5.54 -7.17 -9.54
N ALA A 18 6.05 -6.42 -10.53
CA ALA A 18 5.34 -5.30 -11.15
C ALA A 18 5.39 -5.37 -12.69
N GLU A 19 4.27 -5.01 -13.33
CA GLU A 19 4.18 -4.73 -14.77
C GLU A 19 4.34 -3.22 -14.97
N THR A 20 5.24 -2.81 -15.87
CA THR A 20 5.46 -1.39 -16.21
C THR A 20 5.00 -1.10 -17.63
N CYS A 21 4.20 -0.04 -17.81
CA CYS A 21 3.83 0.51 -19.10
C CYS A 21 4.79 1.67 -19.46
N LEU A 22 5.71 1.42 -20.39
CA LEU A 22 6.74 2.40 -20.77
C LEU A 22 6.18 3.64 -21.47
N ARG A 23 5.01 3.54 -22.13
CA ARG A 23 4.36 4.68 -22.79
C ARG A 23 3.83 5.71 -21.79
N THR A 24 3.25 5.26 -20.69
CA THR A 24 2.62 6.11 -19.68
C THR A 24 3.50 6.35 -18.46
N GLY A 25 4.59 5.59 -18.31
CA GLY A 25 5.43 5.60 -17.10
C GLY A 25 4.73 5.04 -15.86
N THR A 26 3.57 4.39 -16.03
CA THR A 26 2.80 3.80 -14.92
C THR A 26 3.21 2.35 -14.71
N HIS A 27 3.11 1.90 -13.46
CA HIS A 27 3.36 0.51 -13.08
C HIS A 27 2.24 0.00 -12.16
N LYS A 28 2.00 -1.30 -12.21
CA LYS A 28 0.99 -2.00 -11.40
C LYS A 28 1.52 -3.34 -10.91
N PRO A 29 0.97 -3.91 -9.82
CA PRO A 29 1.38 -5.23 -9.36
C PRO A 29 1.15 -6.30 -10.43
N TYR A 30 2.17 -7.11 -10.70
CA TYR A 30 2.07 -8.22 -11.64
C TYR A 30 1.43 -9.43 -10.96
N LYS A 31 0.56 -10.12 -11.69
CA LYS A 31 0.03 -11.41 -11.29
C LYS A 31 -0.01 -12.33 -12.50
N LYS A 32 0.55 -13.54 -12.35
CA LYS A 32 0.46 -14.57 -13.39
C LYS A 32 -1.01 -14.80 -13.78
N PRO A 33 -1.31 -14.91 -15.09
CA PRO A 33 -2.64 -15.30 -15.56
C PRO A 33 -3.09 -16.59 -14.85
N ASN A 34 -4.36 -16.66 -14.45
CA ASN A 34 -4.98 -17.80 -13.75
C ASN A 34 -4.40 -18.15 -12.37
N ALA A 35 -3.52 -17.33 -11.79
CA ALA A 35 -3.07 -17.57 -10.43
C ALA A 35 -4.21 -17.40 -9.42
N ASN A 36 -4.37 -18.35 -8.51
CA ASN A 36 -5.32 -18.26 -7.40
C ASN A 36 -4.56 -17.82 -6.14
N ILE A 37 -4.89 -16.64 -5.62
CA ILE A 37 -4.28 -16.12 -4.39
C ILE A 37 -4.96 -16.84 -3.22
N LYS A 38 -4.16 -17.51 -2.38
CA LYS A 38 -4.64 -18.16 -1.16
C LYS A 38 -3.72 -17.82 -0.01
N TYR A 39 -4.30 -17.42 1.11
CA TYR A 39 -3.56 -17.19 2.34
C TYR A 39 -3.83 -18.29 3.35
N ILE A 40 -2.82 -18.54 4.17
CA ILE A 40 -2.90 -19.48 5.28
C ILE A 40 -3.96 -18.97 6.26
N ASN A 41 -4.84 -19.86 6.72
CA ASN A 41 -5.90 -19.54 7.67
C ASN A 41 -5.31 -18.96 8.97
N LYS A 42 -5.85 -17.84 9.45
CA LYS A 42 -5.41 -17.17 10.68
C LYS A 42 -5.48 -18.06 11.92
N GLU A 43 -6.39 -19.04 11.95
CA GLU A 43 -6.63 -19.90 13.11
C GLU A 43 -5.59 -21.03 13.27
N ILE A 44 -4.78 -21.34 12.25
CA ILE A 44 -3.79 -22.42 12.38
C ILE A 44 -2.73 -22.09 13.44
N ASN A 45 -2.21 -23.06 14.19
CA ASN A 45 -1.17 -22.79 15.18
C ASN A 45 0.16 -22.43 14.49
N TYR A 46 0.48 -21.13 14.45
CA TYR A 46 1.66 -20.58 13.78
C TYR A 46 2.10 -19.30 14.50
N LEU A 47 3.34 -18.87 14.24
CA LEU A 47 3.95 -17.73 14.92
C LEU A 47 3.03 -16.48 14.89
N PRO A 48 2.68 -15.90 16.06
CA PRO A 48 1.77 -14.76 16.15
C PRO A 48 2.23 -13.54 15.34
N SER A 49 3.54 -13.31 15.24
CA SER A 49 4.14 -12.23 14.45
C SER A 49 3.76 -12.32 12.97
N ILE A 50 3.83 -13.51 12.39
CA ILE A 50 3.56 -13.72 10.97
C ILE A 50 2.05 -13.59 10.68
N LYS A 51 1.20 -14.04 11.60
CA LYS A 51 -0.26 -13.82 11.49
C LYS A 51 -0.62 -12.35 11.54
N ARG A 52 -0.06 -11.58 12.48
CA ARG A 52 -0.36 -10.16 12.65
C ARG A 52 0.15 -9.31 11.49
N ASN A 53 1.31 -9.66 10.94
CA ASN A 53 1.96 -8.84 9.92
C ASN A 53 1.51 -9.15 8.49
N ARG A 54 0.82 -10.26 8.23
CA ARG A 54 0.42 -10.68 6.88
C ARG A 54 -0.31 -9.59 6.10
N THR A 55 -1.42 -9.08 6.64
CA THR A 55 -2.21 -8.02 5.99
C THR A 55 -1.37 -6.77 5.73
N LYS A 56 -0.55 -6.38 6.71
CA LYS A 56 0.31 -5.18 6.63
C LYS A 56 1.35 -5.32 5.53
N SER A 57 2.06 -6.45 5.48
CA SER A 57 3.08 -6.71 4.47
C SER A 57 2.50 -6.73 3.06
N ILE A 58 1.30 -7.31 2.89
CA ILE A 58 0.60 -7.31 1.59
C ILE A 58 0.20 -5.89 1.19
N ALA A 59 -0.37 -5.10 2.10
CA ALA A 59 -0.75 -3.71 1.83
C ALA A 59 0.47 -2.86 1.42
N ILE A 60 1.60 -3.04 2.10
CA ILE A 60 2.86 -2.36 1.75
C ILE A 60 3.35 -2.78 0.36
N CYS A 61 3.41 -4.09 0.09
CA CYS A 61 3.85 -4.60 -1.21
C CYS A 61 2.97 -4.08 -2.35
N LEU A 62 1.64 -4.17 -2.22
CA LEU A 62 0.71 -3.63 -3.20
C LEU A 62 0.85 -2.13 -3.38
N SER A 63 1.06 -1.39 -2.29
CA SER A 63 1.22 0.07 -2.39
C SER A 63 2.53 0.44 -3.09
N ASN A 64 3.63 -0.24 -2.78
CA ASN A 64 4.93 0.00 -3.41
C ASN A 64 4.92 -0.34 -4.91
N ASN A 65 4.18 -1.39 -5.29
CA ASN A 65 4.09 -1.85 -6.68
C ASN A 65 2.94 -1.20 -7.46
N SER A 66 2.21 -0.25 -6.85
CA SER A 66 1.15 0.50 -7.50
C SER A 66 1.57 1.94 -7.68
N HIS A 67 1.50 2.44 -8.90
CA HIS A 67 1.86 3.83 -9.19
C HIS A 67 0.99 4.86 -8.46
N ASN A 68 -0.28 4.52 -8.19
CA ASN A 68 -1.21 5.39 -7.48
C ASN A 68 -2.29 4.57 -6.72
N ALA A 69 -3.15 5.29 -5.98
CA ALA A 69 -4.22 4.70 -5.18
C ALA A 69 -5.28 3.94 -6.02
N GLU A 70 -5.52 4.39 -7.25
CA GLU A 70 -6.51 3.76 -8.14
C GLU A 70 -6.02 2.39 -8.60
N ILE A 71 -4.77 2.31 -9.07
CA ILE A 71 -4.12 1.04 -9.45
C ILE A 71 -4.02 0.10 -8.24
N PHE A 72 -3.72 0.64 -7.06
CA PHE A 72 -3.75 -0.14 -5.82
C PHE A 72 -5.13 -0.73 -5.58
N GLN A 73 -6.20 0.06 -5.69
CA GLN A 73 -7.55 -0.39 -5.41
C GLN A 73 -7.96 -1.53 -6.34
N GLN A 74 -7.67 -1.39 -7.64
CA GLN A 74 -7.92 -2.44 -8.64
C GLN A 74 -7.17 -3.73 -8.33
N ALA A 75 -5.91 -3.63 -7.88
CA ALA A 75 -5.14 -4.80 -7.50
C ALA A 75 -5.63 -5.40 -6.18
N ALA A 76 -6.03 -4.57 -5.21
CA ALA A 76 -6.34 -4.97 -3.84
C ALA A 76 -7.56 -5.89 -3.74
N GLU A 77 -8.54 -5.78 -4.64
CA GLU A 77 -9.78 -6.57 -4.60
C GLU A 77 -9.52 -8.08 -4.45
N LYS A 78 -8.72 -8.65 -5.36
CA LYS A 78 -8.42 -10.10 -5.34
C LYS A 78 -7.60 -10.52 -4.11
N TYR A 79 -6.75 -9.64 -3.60
CA TYR A 79 -5.97 -9.91 -2.39
C TYR A 79 -6.85 -9.84 -1.14
N GLN A 80 -7.79 -8.90 -1.11
CA GLN A 80 -8.76 -8.74 -0.04
C GLN A 80 -9.66 -9.96 0.06
N GLU A 81 -10.19 -10.46 -1.07
CA GLU A 81 -10.98 -11.69 -1.12
C GLU A 81 -10.21 -12.89 -0.55
N ALA A 82 -8.96 -13.08 -0.98
CA ALA A 82 -8.11 -14.17 -0.49
C ALA A 82 -7.80 -14.04 1.01
N LEU A 83 -7.62 -12.82 1.52
CA LEU A 83 -7.42 -12.54 2.94
C LEU A 83 -8.67 -12.83 3.75
N THR A 84 -9.83 -12.42 3.26
CA THR A 84 -11.12 -12.73 3.88
C THR A 84 -11.36 -14.23 3.93
N GLY A 85 -11.06 -14.96 2.86
CA GLY A 85 -11.09 -16.43 2.84
C GLY A 85 -10.13 -17.10 3.84
N GLY A 86 -9.02 -16.42 4.18
CA GLY A 86 -8.07 -16.83 5.22
C GLY A 86 -8.45 -16.40 6.64
N GLY A 87 -9.60 -15.75 6.86
CA GLY A 87 -10.05 -15.27 8.18
C GLY A 87 -9.46 -13.92 8.60
N TYR A 88 -8.82 -13.19 7.68
CA TYR A 88 -8.31 -11.84 7.94
C TYR A 88 -9.42 -10.81 7.67
N LYS A 89 -9.82 -10.07 8.72
CA LYS A 89 -10.90 -9.06 8.66
C LYS A 89 -10.41 -7.64 8.35
N GLN A 90 -9.10 -7.46 8.22
CA GLN A 90 -8.50 -6.15 8.03
C GLN A 90 -8.59 -5.76 6.55
N GLN A 91 -9.00 -4.52 6.28
CA GLN A 91 -9.01 -3.97 4.93
C GLN A 91 -7.60 -3.50 4.53
N LEU A 92 -7.20 -3.83 3.31
CA LEU A 92 -6.01 -3.28 2.67
C LEU A 92 -6.18 -1.77 2.46
N ARG A 93 -5.13 -1.00 2.72
CA ARG A 93 -5.12 0.45 2.55
C ARG A 93 -3.89 0.88 1.76
N TYR A 94 -4.09 1.77 0.81
CA TYR A 94 -2.99 2.35 0.05
C TYR A 94 -2.18 3.26 0.98
N THR A 95 -0.88 2.99 1.05
CA THR A 95 0.08 3.90 1.67
C THR A 95 0.99 4.42 0.57
N PRO A 96 0.83 5.69 0.13
CA PRO A 96 1.74 6.24 -0.87
C PRO A 96 3.18 6.08 -0.37
N ALA A 97 4.10 5.75 -1.28
CA ALA A 97 5.50 5.58 -0.94
C ALA A 97 5.94 6.78 -0.10
N HIS A 98 6.28 6.53 1.18
CA HIS A 98 6.91 7.55 1.98
C HIS A 98 8.18 7.92 1.21
N LYS A 99 8.33 9.20 0.83
CA LYS A 99 9.65 9.73 0.45
C LYS A 99 10.58 9.21 1.52
N THR A 100 11.47 8.29 1.17
CA THR A 100 12.53 7.83 2.05
C THR A 100 13.14 9.11 2.59
N LEU A 101 13.00 9.35 3.89
CA LEU A 101 13.87 10.28 4.56
C LEU A 101 15.25 9.74 4.27
N THR A 102 15.96 10.40 3.35
CA THR A 102 17.41 10.33 3.23
C THR A 102 17.94 10.28 4.65
N HIS A 103 18.79 9.30 4.97
CA HIS A 103 19.35 9.11 6.30
C HIS A 103 20.24 10.30 6.72
N ALA A 104 19.62 11.44 7.00
CA ALA A 104 20.20 12.60 7.64
C ALA A 104 19.48 12.74 8.99
N GLY A 105 20.02 12.10 10.01
CA GLY A 105 19.71 12.36 11.42
C GLY A 105 18.37 11.82 11.91
N ALA A 106 18.44 10.71 12.65
CA ALA A 106 17.39 10.37 13.60
C ALA A 106 17.30 11.49 14.67
N SER A 107 16.27 12.32 14.62
CA SER A 107 15.87 13.14 15.77
C SER A 107 14.52 12.65 16.26
N ARG A 108 14.57 11.83 17.32
CA ARG A 108 13.39 11.58 18.15
C ARG A 108 13.20 12.82 19.02
N THR A 109 12.14 13.59 18.78
CA THR A 109 11.63 14.51 19.80
C THR A 109 10.19 14.15 20.12
N ASN A 110 10.03 13.69 21.36
CA ASN A 110 8.74 13.48 21.99
C ASN A 110 8.44 14.77 22.77
N THR A 111 7.40 15.52 22.39
CA THR A 111 6.83 16.57 23.24
C THR A 111 5.31 16.60 23.11
N ASN A 112 4.68 16.07 24.15
CA ASN A 112 3.32 16.40 24.54
C ASN A 112 3.33 17.84 25.06
N LEU A 113 2.77 18.78 24.31
CA LEU A 113 2.34 20.08 24.85
C LEU A 113 0.84 20.22 24.60
N LYS A 114 0.08 20.05 25.68
CA LYS A 114 -1.25 20.61 25.82
C LYS A 114 -1.08 22.12 25.88
N ASP A 115 -1.72 22.83 24.96
CA ASP A 115 -2.02 24.24 25.14
C ASP A 115 -3.49 24.40 24.76
N ASN A 116 -4.35 24.59 25.75
CA ASN A 116 -5.66 25.16 25.50
C ASN A 116 -5.89 26.26 26.53
N SER A 117 -5.74 27.47 26.02
CA SER A 117 -6.00 28.75 26.65
C SER A 117 -7.42 28.85 27.20
N GLN A 118 -7.55 29.13 28.49
CA GLN A 118 -8.67 29.92 29.02
C GLN A 118 -8.08 30.95 29.97
N ALA A 119 -8.01 32.19 29.49
CA ALA A 119 -7.70 33.36 30.27
C ALA A 119 -9.00 33.80 30.96
N GLU A 120 -9.06 33.67 32.28
CA GLU A 120 -10.08 34.33 33.09
C GLU A 120 -9.42 35.28 34.10
N LYS A 121 -10.13 36.38 34.35
CA LYS A 121 -9.62 37.69 34.73
C LYS A 121 -9.37 37.82 36.24
N ARG A 122 -8.39 38.68 36.58
CA ARG A 122 -8.07 39.43 37.84
C ARG A 122 -9.25 39.59 38.84
N PRO A 123 -9.05 39.75 40.17
CA PRO A 123 -8.05 40.69 40.73
C PRO A 123 -7.35 40.35 42.05
N THR A 124 -6.35 41.19 42.31
CA THR A 124 -5.53 41.42 43.50
C THR A 124 -6.33 41.71 44.76
N GLN A 125 -5.88 41.16 45.90
CA GLN A 125 -5.59 41.90 47.14
C GLN A 125 -4.32 41.33 47.75
#